data_AF-A0A7S4JBR6-F1
#
_entry.id   AF-A0A7S4JBR6-F1
#
_cell.length_a   1.000
_cell.length_b   1.000
_cell.length_c   1.000
_cell.angle_alpha   90.00
_cell.angle_beta   90.00
_cell.angle_gamma   90.00
#
_symmetry.space_group_name_H-M   'P 1'
#
loop_
_entity.id
_entity.type
_entity.pdbx_description
1 polymer ?
#
loop_
_entity_poly.entity_id
_entity_poly.type
_entity_poly.pdbx_seq_one_letter_code
_entity_poly.pdbx_strand_id
1 'polypeptide(L)'
;RAMLAAGSAAITAFSDLSFLITADWGGLPVWPWVSPAQTRVAAAMGEVAERQRSLFVLSLGDHFYFHGVRSAEDPRFERTFDAPFAAPSLQGEGFWRIVSGNHDHAGNVTAQMEYAARPGSRWRYPALQHAWRETFGDGDSTTTIDFVLLDTVLLCGMPRKQPPLDSDVHWRWVERALSASDADFLVVGGHYPVHSPS
;
A
#
# COMPACT_ATOMS: atom_id res chain seq x y z
N ARG A 1 -44.94 -24.00 -11.03
CA ARG A 1 -44.67 -22.56 -11.21
C ARG A 1 -43.42 -22.23 -10.38
N ALA A 2 -42.34 -21.88 -11.07
CA ALA A 2 -41.09 -21.22 -10.66
C ALA A 2 -40.37 -21.66 -9.36
N MET A 3 -39.28 -22.43 -9.51
CA MET A 3 -38.09 -22.32 -8.66
C MET A 3 -37.35 -21.04 -9.07
N LEU A 4 -37.14 -20.12 -8.12
CA LEU A 4 -36.19 -19.02 -8.29
C LEU A 4 -34.78 -19.56 -8.04
N ALA A 5 -34.00 -19.70 -9.10
CA ALA A 5 -32.55 -19.81 -8.98
C ALA A 5 -32.01 -18.43 -8.63
N ALA A 6 -31.35 -18.31 -7.48
CA ALA A 6 -30.55 -17.13 -7.14
C ALA A 6 -29.38 -17.07 -8.12
N GLY A 7 -29.36 -16.06 -8.99
CA GLY A 7 -28.23 -15.79 -9.85
C GLY A 7 -27.01 -15.46 -9.00
N SER A 8 -25.95 -16.26 -9.14
CA SER A 8 -24.62 -15.88 -8.68
C SER A 8 -24.26 -14.56 -9.36
N ALA A 9 -24.03 -13.51 -8.57
CA ALA A 9 -23.47 -12.28 -9.10
C ALA A 9 -22.09 -12.64 -9.67
N ALA A 10 -21.97 -12.63 -11.00
CA ALA A 10 -20.68 -12.75 -11.65
C ALA A 10 -19.83 -11.57 -11.17
N ILE A 11 -18.85 -11.87 -10.32
CA ILE A 11 -17.75 -10.96 -10.02
C ILE A 11 -17.21 -10.58 -11.39
N THR A 12 -17.31 -9.31 -11.76
CA THR A 12 -16.79 -8.81 -13.03
C THR A 12 -15.27 -8.91 -12.90
N ALA A 13 -14.70 -10.02 -13.38
CA ALA A 13 -13.26 -10.15 -13.48
C ALA A 13 -12.78 -9.05 -14.45
N PHE A 14 -11.84 -8.22 -14.00
CA PHE A 14 -11.22 -7.23 -14.88
C PHE A 14 -10.45 -7.98 -15.96
N SER A 15 -10.54 -7.56 -17.23
CA SER A 15 -9.76 -8.16 -18.32
C SER A 15 -8.25 -7.99 -18.11
N ASP A 16 -7.86 -6.91 -17.45
CA ASP A 16 -6.50 -6.48 -17.21
C ASP A 16 -6.35 -5.92 -15.80
N LEU A 17 -5.15 -6.07 -15.22
CA LEU A 17 -4.82 -5.51 -13.92
C LEU A 17 -3.84 -4.34 -14.07
N SER A 18 -4.30 -3.15 -13.73
CA SER A 18 -3.48 -1.94 -13.68
C SER A 18 -3.44 -1.38 -12.26
N PHE A 19 -2.26 -1.04 -11.77
CA PHE A 19 -2.06 -0.40 -10.46
C PHE A 19 -0.85 0.55 -10.51
N LEU A 20 -0.81 1.49 -9.56
CA LEU A 20 0.34 2.39 -9.41
C LEU A 20 1.27 1.91 -8.30
N ILE A 21 2.53 2.32 -8.36
CA ILE A 21 3.50 2.13 -7.29
C ILE A 21 4.09 3.50 -6.96
N THR A 22 4.16 3.83 -5.67
CA THR A 22 4.81 5.04 -5.16
C THR A 22 5.45 4.76 -3.80
N ALA A 23 6.44 5.55 -3.43
CA ALA A 23 7.12 5.51 -2.15
C ALA A 23 7.70 6.90 -1.86
N ASP A 24 8.16 7.14 -0.63
CA ASP A 24 9.01 8.29 -0.32
C ASP A 24 8.35 9.65 -0.64
N TRP A 25 7.03 9.71 -0.50
CA TRP A 25 6.22 10.86 -0.87
C TRP A 25 5.87 11.75 0.31
N GLY A 26 6.35 11.44 1.51
CA GLY A 26 5.85 11.95 2.79
C GLY A 26 6.07 13.42 3.16
N GLY A 27 6.15 14.31 2.16
CA GLY A 27 6.07 15.75 2.33
C GLY A 27 7.09 16.33 3.31
N LEU A 28 6.64 17.30 4.13
CA LEU A 28 7.46 17.97 5.14
C LEU A 28 6.78 17.91 6.52
N PRO A 29 7.54 17.90 7.63
CA PRO A 29 6.98 17.88 8.98
C PRO A 29 6.47 19.25 9.47
N VAL A 30 6.56 20.28 8.63
CA VAL A 30 6.18 21.66 8.92
C VAL A 30 5.41 22.24 7.74
N TRP A 31 4.68 23.34 7.97
CA TRP A 31 3.97 24.06 6.91
C TRP A 31 4.89 24.32 5.70
N PRO A 32 4.45 24.06 4.46
CA PRO A 32 3.09 23.71 4.05
C PRO A 32 2.73 22.21 4.11
N TRP A 33 3.52 21.37 4.77
CA TRP A 33 3.33 19.91 4.98
C TRP A 33 3.51 19.04 3.74
N VAL A 34 3.67 19.68 2.59
CA VAL A 34 3.92 19.09 1.29
C VAL A 34 5.21 19.62 0.68
N SER A 35 5.78 18.89 -0.27
CA SER A 35 6.90 19.37 -1.10
C SER A 35 6.43 19.61 -2.54
N PRO A 36 7.10 20.49 -3.31
CA PRO A 36 6.78 20.68 -4.72
C PRO A 36 6.88 19.39 -5.56
N ALA A 37 7.79 18.49 -5.18
CA ALA A 37 7.93 17.18 -5.84
C ALA A 37 6.70 16.30 -5.55
N GLN A 38 6.28 16.22 -4.29
CA GLN A 38 5.08 15.48 -3.88
C GLN A 38 3.85 15.96 -4.64
N THR A 39 3.61 17.27 -4.71
CA THR A 39 2.44 17.82 -5.41
C THR A 39 2.44 17.46 -6.90
N ARG A 40 3.59 17.50 -7.57
CA ARG A 40 3.69 17.10 -8.98
C ARG A 40 3.45 15.60 -9.17
N VAL A 41 4.00 14.76 -8.30
CA VAL A 41 3.78 13.31 -8.34
C VAL A 41 2.31 12.99 -8.10
N ALA A 42 1.66 13.63 -7.13
CA ALA A 42 0.24 13.41 -6.85
C ALA A 42 -0.67 13.78 -8.03
N ALA A 43 -0.39 14.91 -8.71
CA ALA A 43 -1.11 15.29 -9.93
C ALA A 43 -0.91 14.26 -11.06
N ALA A 44 0.35 13.87 -11.33
CA ALA A 44 0.66 12.88 -12.35
C ALA A 44 0.04 11.50 -12.04
N MET A 45 0.04 11.08 -10.78
CA MET A 45 -0.63 9.86 -10.34
C MET A 45 -2.13 9.90 -10.63
N GLY A 46 -2.80 11.04 -10.41
CA GLY A 46 -4.21 11.21 -10.75
C GLY A 46 -4.49 11.02 -12.24
N GLU A 47 -3.70 11.66 -13.09
CA GLU A 47 -3.83 11.55 -14.56
C GLU A 47 -3.53 10.13 -15.07
N VAL A 48 -2.51 9.47 -14.52
CA VAL A 48 -2.13 8.10 -14.91
C VAL A 48 -3.19 7.11 -14.43
N ALA A 49 -3.66 7.23 -13.18
CA ALA A 49 -4.69 6.34 -12.63
C ALA A 49 -5.98 6.40 -13.43
N GLU A 50 -6.40 7.60 -13.85
CA GLU A 50 -7.58 7.78 -14.70
C GLU A 50 -7.38 7.11 -16.06
N ARG A 51 -6.26 7.41 -16.73
CA ARG A 51 -5.96 6.89 -18.07
C ARG A 51 -5.82 5.37 -18.11
N GLN A 52 -5.20 4.79 -17.08
CA GLN A 52 -4.92 3.35 -16.99
C GLN A 52 -5.99 2.57 -16.22
N ARG A 53 -7.04 3.25 -15.72
CA ARG A 53 -8.07 2.65 -14.86
C ARG A 53 -7.46 1.86 -13.70
N SER A 54 -6.47 2.47 -13.02
CA SER A 54 -5.76 1.79 -11.93
C SER A 54 -6.72 1.39 -10.82
N LEU A 55 -6.59 0.15 -10.35
CA LEU A 55 -7.48 -0.43 -9.34
C LEU A 55 -7.02 -0.16 -7.91
N PHE A 56 -5.73 0.11 -7.72
CA PHE A 56 -5.14 0.48 -6.43
C PHE A 56 -3.76 1.13 -6.62
N VAL A 57 -3.21 1.61 -5.51
CA VAL A 57 -1.83 2.07 -5.36
C VAL A 57 -1.09 1.17 -4.38
N LEU A 58 0.13 0.73 -4.72
CA LEU A 58 1.09 0.21 -3.76
C LEU A 58 1.93 1.37 -3.22
N SER A 59 1.80 1.66 -1.92
CA SER A 59 2.61 2.67 -1.23
C SER A 59 3.66 1.97 -0.38
N LEU A 60 4.94 2.12 -0.76
CA LEU A 60 6.05 1.33 -0.23
C LEU A 60 6.88 2.07 0.83
N GLY A 61 6.22 2.82 1.71
CA GLY A 61 6.83 3.43 2.88
C GLY A 61 7.22 4.90 2.73
N ASP A 62 7.61 5.46 3.88
CA ASP A 62 7.96 6.85 4.09
C ASP A 62 6.83 7.82 3.71
N HIS A 63 5.65 7.51 4.26
CA HIS A 63 4.41 8.28 4.06
C HIS A 63 4.45 9.64 4.77
N PHE A 64 5.26 9.77 5.82
CA PHE A 64 5.31 10.98 6.64
C PHE A 64 6.74 11.30 7.12
N TYR A 65 7.46 12.15 6.39
CA TYR A 65 8.80 12.61 6.78
C TYR A 65 8.79 13.62 7.94
N PHE A 66 9.73 13.61 8.89
CA PHE A 66 10.82 12.65 9.09
C PHE A 66 10.58 11.71 10.29
N HIS A 67 9.46 11.84 11.00
CA HIS A 67 9.18 11.11 12.24
C HIS A 67 7.73 10.62 12.29
N GLY A 68 7.19 10.23 11.14
CA GLY A 68 5.87 9.64 11.04
C GLY A 68 4.76 10.59 11.50
N VAL A 69 3.74 9.96 12.06
CA VAL A 69 2.59 10.59 12.75
C VAL A 69 2.60 10.23 14.23
N ARG A 70 1.88 10.99 15.05
CA ARG A 70 1.78 10.77 16.50
C ARG A 70 0.58 9.93 16.92
N SER A 71 -0.56 10.12 16.28
CA SER A 71 -1.82 9.39 16.50
C SER A 71 -2.62 9.29 15.20
N ALA A 72 -3.70 8.51 15.17
CA ALA A 72 -4.55 8.41 14.00
C ALA A 72 -5.25 9.74 13.64
N GLU A 73 -5.35 10.67 14.59
CA GLU A 73 -5.92 12.02 14.43
C GLU A 73 -4.87 13.06 14.04
N ASP A 74 -3.62 12.66 13.79
CA ASP A 74 -2.57 13.58 13.40
C ASP A 74 -2.98 14.36 12.12
N PRO A 75 -2.97 15.70 12.13
CA PRO A 75 -3.39 16.51 10.98
C PRO A 75 -2.55 16.27 9.72
N ARG A 76 -1.44 15.55 9.84
CA ARG A 76 -0.63 15.12 8.71
C ARG A 76 -1.34 14.18 7.76
N PHE A 77 -2.29 13.35 8.20
CA PHE A 77 -3.09 12.55 7.27
C PHE A 77 -3.83 13.45 6.29
N GLU A 78 -4.53 14.48 6.78
CA GLU A 78 -5.20 15.45 5.93
C GLU A 78 -4.21 16.23 5.05
N ARG A 79 -3.15 16.78 5.67
CA ARG A 79 -2.30 17.80 5.03
C ARG A 79 -1.24 17.22 4.10
N THR A 80 -0.71 16.04 4.41
CA THR A 80 0.32 15.37 3.61
C THR A 80 -0.25 14.26 2.74
N PHE A 81 -1.43 13.69 3.04
CA PHE A 81 -2.01 12.62 2.22
C PHE A 81 -3.35 13.04 1.57
N ASP A 82 -4.37 13.44 2.34
CA ASP A 82 -5.70 13.65 1.77
C ASP A 82 -5.78 14.80 0.78
N ALA A 83 -5.29 15.97 1.17
CA ALA A 83 -5.27 17.16 0.31
C ALA A 83 -4.44 17.00 -0.97
N PRO A 84 -3.17 16.53 -0.95
CA PRO A 84 -2.39 16.42 -2.17
C PRO A 84 -2.86 15.30 -3.11
N PHE A 85 -3.36 14.18 -2.59
CA PHE A 85 -3.81 13.03 -3.39
C PHE A 85 -5.34 13.02 -3.58
N ALA A 86 -5.94 14.17 -3.84
CA ALA A 86 -7.40 14.37 -3.92
C ALA A 86 -8.03 14.06 -5.30
N ALA A 87 -7.24 13.61 -6.29
CA ALA A 87 -7.78 13.29 -7.62
C ALA A 87 -8.87 12.21 -7.52
N PRO A 88 -10.00 12.32 -8.27
CA PRO A 88 -11.09 11.33 -8.22
C PRO A 88 -10.65 9.89 -8.52
N SER A 89 -9.67 9.72 -9.40
CA SER A 89 -9.06 8.44 -9.77
C SER A 89 -8.15 7.81 -8.69
N LEU A 90 -7.93 8.51 -7.57
CA LEU A 90 -7.15 8.04 -6.41
C LEU A 90 -8.02 7.87 -5.15
N GLN A 91 -9.35 7.86 -5.33
CA GLN A 91 -10.34 7.69 -4.27
C GLN A 91 -10.83 6.25 -4.20
N GLY A 92 -11.43 5.89 -3.07
CA GLY A 92 -12.00 4.55 -2.85
C GLY A 92 -11.50 3.95 -1.55
N GLU A 93 -12.38 3.22 -0.86
CA GLU A 93 -12.03 2.55 0.38
C GLU A 93 -10.94 1.50 0.14
N GLY A 94 -9.88 1.59 0.93
CA GLY A 94 -8.70 0.74 0.81
C GLY A 94 -7.85 0.95 -0.43
N PHE A 95 -8.16 1.86 -1.36
CA PHE A 95 -7.49 2.03 -2.66
C PHE A 95 -5.96 2.09 -2.59
N TRP A 96 -5.41 2.56 -1.47
CA TRP A 96 -3.99 2.57 -1.18
C TRP A 96 -3.60 1.36 -0.33
N ARG A 97 -2.81 0.44 -0.88
CA ARG A 97 -2.25 -0.72 -0.17
C ARG A 97 -0.88 -0.32 0.38
N ILE A 98 -0.74 -0.37 1.71
CA ILE A 98 0.33 0.33 2.41
C ILE A 98 1.32 -0.65 3.05
N VAL A 99 2.60 -0.29 3.08
CA VAL A 99 3.60 -0.83 4.02
C VAL A 99 4.52 0.29 4.49
N SER A 100 4.96 0.25 5.76
CA SER A 100 5.71 1.35 6.39
C SER A 100 7.19 1.36 6.01
N GLY A 101 7.76 2.57 5.96
CA GLY A 101 9.19 2.82 5.82
C GLY A 101 9.86 3.23 7.14
N ASN A 102 11.15 3.59 7.09
CA ASN A 102 11.87 3.94 8.31
C ASN A 102 11.41 5.25 8.95
N HIS A 103 10.96 6.22 8.17
CA HIS A 103 10.45 7.47 8.72
C HIS A 103 9.08 7.28 9.39
N ASP A 104 8.29 6.31 8.93
CA ASP A 104 7.04 5.92 9.58
C ASP A 104 7.30 5.25 10.94
N HIS A 105 8.25 4.31 10.99
CA HIS A 105 8.73 3.65 12.22
C HIS A 105 9.43 4.59 13.20
N ALA A 106 9.95 5.73 12.73
CA ALA A 106 10.44 6.79 13.61
C ALA A 106 9.32 7.53 14.35
N GLY A 107 8.07 7.34 13.94
CA GLY A 107 6.85 7.82 14.60
C GLY A 107 6.02 6.68 15.17
N ASN A 108 4.70 6.74 14.93
CA ASN A 108 3.75 5.73 15.38
C ASN A 108 3.10 5.00 14.19
N VAL A 109 3.58 3.80 13.86
CA VAL A 109 3.01 2.97 12.78
C VAL A 109 1.63 2.42 13.17
N THR A 110 1.40 2.12 14.45
CA THR A 110 0.08 1.70 14.94
C THR A 110 -0.98 2.76 14.63
N ALA A 111 -0.64 4.05 14.76
CA ALA A 111 -1.53 5.14 14.36
C ALA A 111 -1.87 5.14 12.86
N GLN A 112 -0.96 4.72 11.99
CA GLN A 112 -1.25 4.54 10.55
C GLN A 112 -2.21 3.38 10.32
N MET A 113 -2.06 2.28 11.05
CA MET A 113 -3.00 1.15 11.00
C MET A 113 -4.38 1.53 11.54
N GLU A 114 -4.43 2.29 12.64
CA GLU A 114 -5.68 2.82 13.21
C GLU A 114 -6.38 3.78 12.25
N TYR A 115 -5.65 4.65 11.55
CA TYR A 115 -6.20 5.49 10.48
C TYR A 115 -6.75 4.65 9.32
N ALA A 116 -6.04 3.58 8.92
CA ALA A 116 -6.49 2.65 7.88
C ALA A 116 -7.72 1.83 8.27
N ALA A 117 -7.92 1.57 9.57
CA ALA A 117 -9.07 0.82 10.08
C ALA A 117 -10.38 1.64 10.14
N ARG A 118 -10.33 2.95 9.85
CA ARG A 118 -11.52 3.81 9.85
C ARG A 118 -12.44 3.46 8.67
N PRO A 119 -13.78 3.45 8.86
CA PRO A 119 -14.72 3.25 7.77
C PRO A 119 -14.49 4.27 6.64
N GLY A 120 -14.42 3.78 5.39
CA GLY A 120 -14.19 4.64 4.23
C GLY A 120 -12.76 5.17 4.10
N SER A 121 -11.82 4.70 4.93
CA SER A 121 -10.40 5.06 4.79
C SER A 121 -9.89 4.63 3.42
N ARG A 122 -9.12 5.50 2.77
CA ARG A 122 -8.47 5.16 1.49
C ARG A 122 -7.31 4.20 1.67
N TRP A 123 -6.87 3.97 2.90
CA TRP A 123 -5.75 3.09 3.21
C TRP A 123 -6.24 1.69 3.57
N ARG A 124 -5.57 0.67 3.00
CA ARG A 124 -5.64 -0.72 3.44
C ARG A 124 -4.30 -1.09 4.05
N TYR A 125 -4.27 -1.17 5.38
CA TYR A 125 -3.08 -1.55 6.14
C TYR A 125 -3.43 -2.52 7.29
N PRO A 126 -3.78 -3.78 6.97
CA PRO A 126 -4.34 -4.71 7.95
C PRO A 126 -3.31 -5.27 8.94
N ALA A 127 -2.03 -5.29 8.57
CA ALA A 127 -0.92 -5.75 9.37
C ALA A 127 0.39 -5.14 8.83
N LEU A 128 1.44 -5.10 9.66
CA LEU A 128 2.76 -4.58 9.27
C LEU A 128 3.32 -5.31 8.03
N GLN A 129 3.14 -6.63 7.98
CA GLN A 129 3.38 -7.46 6.82
C GLN A 129 2.05 -8.10 6.40
N HIS A 130 1.69 -8.01 5.13
CA HIS A 130 0.42 -8.57 4.65
C HIS A 130 0.52 -9.01 3.19
N ALA A 131 -0.39 -9.90 2.80
CA ALA A 131 -0.45 -10.45 1.46
C ALA A 131 -1.90 -10.60 1.01
N TRP A 132 -2.13 -10.54 -0.30
CA TRP A 132 -3.43 -10.80 -0.90
C TRP A 132 -3.27 -11.26 -2.36
N ARG A 133 -4.33 -11.89 -2.89
CA ARG A 133 -4.44 -12.28 -4.29
C ARG A 133 -5.38 -11.34 -5.02
N GLU A 134 -5.03 -10.99 -6.25
CA GLU A 134 -5.94 -10.43 -7.24
C GLU A 134 -6.15 -11.44 -8.37
N THR A 135 -7.34 -11.42 -8.97
CA THR A 135 -7.71 -12.28 -10.09
C THR A 135 -8.24 -11.42 -11.22
N PHE A 136 -7.73 -11.64 -12.43
CA PHE A 136 -8.11 -10.92 -13.65
C PHE A 136 -8.13 -11.87 -14.85
N GLY A 137 -8.77 -11.48 -15.94
CA GLY A 137 -8.97 -12.28 -17.15
C GLY A 137 -10.34 -12.06 -17.78
N ASP A 138 -10.54 -12.62 -18.96
CA ASP A 138 -11.68 -12.35 -19.85
C ASP A 138 -12.77 -13.45 -19.85
N GLY A 139 -12.88 -14.20 -18.75
CA GLY A 139 -13.89 -15.25 -18.57
C GLY A 139 -13.51 -16.60 -19.20
N ASP A 140 -12.77 -16.57 -20.32
CA ASP A 140 -12.17 -17.76 -20.94
C ASP A 140 -10.75 -18.03 -20.43
N SER A 141 -10.07 -17.00 -19.91
CA SER A 141 -8.79 -17.11 -19.21
C SER A 141 -8.89 -16.50 -17.80
N THR A 142 -8.25 -17.14 -16.83
CA THR A 142 -8.07 -16.60 -15.48
C THR A 142 -6.58 -16.50 -15.21
N THR A 143 -6.13 -15.34 -14.76
CA THR A 143 -4.78 -15.09 -14.29
C THR A 143 -4.84 -14.58 -12.86
N THR A 144 -3.90 -15.03 -12.05
CA THR A 144 -3.78 -14.69 -10.64
C THR A 144 -2.45 -14.01 -10.37
N ILE A 145 -2.48 -13.03 -9.46
CA ILE A 145 -1.26 -12.40 -8.96
C ILE A 145 -1.36 -12.29 -7.44
N ASP A 146 -0.32 -12.75 -6.76
CA ASP A 146 -0.14 -12.55 -5.33
C ASP A 146 0.73 -11.32 -5.08
N PHE A 147 0.30 -10.49 -4.14
CA PHE A 147 1.10 -9.39 -3.60
C PHE A 147 1.52 -9.74 -2.18
N VAL A 148 2.80 -9.57 -1.87
CA VAL A 148 3.37 -9.76 -0.53
C VAL A 148 4.10 -8.49 -0.14
N LEU A 149 3.52 -7.70 0.77
CA LEU A 149 4.13 -6.48 1.27
C LEU A 149 4.86 -6.73 2.60
N LEU A 150 6.12 -6.31 2.63
CA LEU A 150 7.09 -6.57 3.69
C LEU A 150 7.43 -5.29 4.43
N ASP A 151 7.24 -5.32 5.75
CA ASP A 151 7.87 -4.36 6.64
C ASP A 151 9.37 -4.65 6.74
N THR A 152 10.16 -3.98 5.90
CA THR A 152 11.61 -4.19 5.85
C THR A 152 12.34 -3.62 7.07
N VAL A 153 11.70 -2.75 7.86
CA VAL A 153 12.28 -2.24 9.11
C VAL A 153 12.25 -3.34 10.18
N LEU A 154 11.19 -4.14 10.23
CA LEU A 154 11.14 -5.31 11.11
C LEU A 154 12.17 -6.38 10.71
N LEU A 155 12.42 -6.55 9.41
CA LEU A 155 13.37 -7.54 8.90
C LEU A 155 14.84 -7.11 9.07
N CYS A 156 15.14 -5.83 8.85
CA CYS A 156 16.50 -5.33 8.72
C CYS A 156 16.92 -4.31 9.80
N GLY A 157 15.98 -3.81 10.58
CA GLY A 157 16.20 -2.78 11.60
C GLY A 157 16.12 -1.34 11.05
N MET A 158 16.27 -0.39 11.97
CA MET A 158 16.31 1.03 11.66
C MET A 158 17.71 1.43 11.18
N PRO A 159 17.85 2.25 10.12
CA PRO A 159 19.16 2.58 9.57
C PRO A 159 19.98 3.31 10.63
N ARG A 160 21.17 2.77 10.94
CA ARG A 160 22.15 3.34 11.89
C ARG A 160 21.63 3.54 13.32
N LYS A 161 20.52 2.91 13.72
CA LYS A 161 19.89 3.14 15.04
C LYS A 161 19.65 1.86 15.83
N GLN A 162 19.03 0.85 15.25
CA GLN A 162 18.61 -0.35 16.00
C GLN A 162 18.64 -1.59 15.11
N PRO A 163 19.10 -2.75 15.62
CA PRO A 163 18.98 -4.03 14.93
C PRO A 163 17.48 -4.39 14.76
N PRO A 164 17.14 -5.32 13.85
CA PRO A 164 15.76 -5.78 13.71
C PRO A 164 15.26 -6.42 15.00
N LEU A 165 13.99 -6.19 15.33
CA LEU A 165 13.29 -6.83 16.45
C LEU A 165 12.63 -8.11 15.93
N ASP A 166 12.81 -9.24 16.62
CA ASP A 166 12.16 -10.53 16.33
C ASP A 166 12.23 -10.97 14.85
N SER A 167 13.38 -10.71 14.19
CA SER A 167 13.56 -10.98 12.75
C SER A 167 13.18 -12.40 12.35
N ASP A 168 13.43 -13.42 13.18
CA ASP A 168 13.08 -14.82 12.90
C ASP A 168 11.56 -15.06 12.79
N VAL A 169 10.74 -14.32 13.53
CA VAL A 169 9.27 -14.42 13.42
C VAL A 169 8.82 -13.84 12.08
N HIS A 170 9.36 -12.67 11.74
CA HIS A 170 9.06 -11.97 10.50
C HIS A 170 9.57 -12.74 9.28
N TRP A 171 10.79 -13.28 9.31
CA TRP A 171 11.33 -14.12 8.24
C TRP A 171 10.51 -15.39 8.04
N ARG A 172 10.10 -16.08 9.12
CA ARG A 172 9.21 -17.23 9.00
C ARG A 172 7.85 -16.86 8.41
N TRP A 173 7.34 -15.65 8.66
CA TRP A 173 6.13 -15.18 7.98
C TRP A 173 6.36 -15.00 6.48
N VAL A 174 7.49 -14.38 6.09
CA VAL A 174 7.86 -14.20 4.67
C VAL A 174 7.99 -15.55 3.97
N GLU A 175 8.75 -16.50 4.54
CA GLU A 175 8.92 -17.84 3.97
C GLU A 175 7.57 -18.53 3.75
N ARG A 176 6.66 -18.45 4.74
CA ARG A 176 5.32 -19.01 4.61
C ARG A 176 4.52 -18.31 3.51
N ALA A 177 4.50 -16.99 3.48
CA ALA A 177 3.76 -16.21 2.48
C ALA A 177 4.23 -16.53 1.06
N LEU A 178 5.55 -16.61 0.84
CA LEU A 178 6.12 -16.96 -0.46
C LEU A 178 5.85 -18.42 -0.83
N SER A 179 5.99 -19.36 0.11
CA SER A 179 5.76 -20.80 -0.14
C SER A 179 4.29 -21.16 -0.38
N ALA A 180 3.37 -20.33 0.10
CA ALA A 180 1.93 -20.53 -0.04
C ALA A 180 1.39 -20.04 -1.39
N SER A 181 2.18 -19.26 -2.14
CA SER A 181 1.75 -18.73 -3.43
C SER A 181 1.83 -19.80 -4.52
N ASP A 182 0.69 -20.03 -5.16
CA ASP A 182 0.53 -20.81 -6.40
C ASP A 182 0.04 -19.93 -7.57
N ALA A 183 0.15 -18.61 -7.42
CA ALA A 183 -0.32 -17.65 -8.42
C ALA A 183 0.59 -17.60 -9.66
N ASP A 184 0.03 -17.18 -10.79
CA ASP A 184 0.77 -17.03 -12.04
C ASP A 184 1.88 -15.96 -11.92
N PHE A 185 1.63 -14.92 -11.14
CA PHE A 185 2.59 -13.87 -10.80
C PHE A 185 2.69 -13.68 -9.29
N LEU A 186 3.88 -13.32 -8.82
CA LEU A 186 4.13 -12.95 -7.43
C LEU A 186 4.92 -11.64 -7.38
N VAL A 187 4.35 -10.63 -6.74
CA VAL A 187 4.98 -9.32 -6.52
C VAL A 187 5.29 -9.17 -5.04
N VAL A 188 6.58 -8.98 -4.73
CA VAL A 188 7.05 -8.69 -3.37
C VAL A 188 7.45 -7.23 -3.29
N GLY A 189 6.87 -6.49 -2.35
CA GLY A 189 7.14 -5.06 -2.15
C GLY A 189 7.56 -4.75 -0.72
N GLY A 190 8.46 -3.79 -0.55
CA GLY A 190 8.92 -3.33 0.75
C GLY A 190 9.71 -2.03 0.59
N HIS A 191 10.00 -1.35 1.70
CA HIS A 191 10.62 -0.03 1.64
C HIS A 191 12.11 -0.07 1.29
N TYR A 192 12.88 -0.97 1.92
CA TYR A 192 14.32 -1.06 1.64
C TYR A 192 14.61 -1.81 0.33
N PRO A 193 15.49 -1.27 -0.52
CA PRO A 193 15.88 -1.95 -1.75
C PRO A 193 16.82 -3.13 -1.48
N VAL A 194 16.69 -4.19 -2.27
CA VAL A 194 17.72 -5.24 -2.37
C VAL A 194 18.95 -4.72 -3.14
N HIS A 195 18.71 -3.94 -4.19
CA HIS A 195 19.73 -3.30 -5.01
C HIS A 195 19.36 -1.84 -5.28
N SER A 196 20.33 -0.94 -5.12
CA SER A 196 20.21 0.47 -5.50
C SER A 196 21.56 0.95 -6.02
N PRO A 197 21.66 1.45 -7.26
CA PRO A 197 22.90 2.01 -7.77
C PRO A 197 23.26 3.27 -6.97
N SER A 198 24.54 3.37 -6.57
CA SER A 198 25.10 4.49 -5.83
C SER A 198 25.31 5.72 -6.70
#